data_AF-A0A846JPM6-F1
#
_entry.id   AF-A0A846JPM6-F1
#
_cell.length_a   1.000
_cell.length_b   1.000
_cell.length_c   1.000
_cell.angle_alpha   90.00
_cell.angle_beta   90.00
_cell.angle_gamma   90.00
#
_symmetry.space_group_name_H-M   'P 1'
#
loop_
_entity.id
_entity.type
_entity.pdbx_description
1 polymer ?
#
loop_
_entity_poly.entity_id
_entity_poly.type
_entity_poly.pdbx_seq_one_letter_code
_entity_poly.pdbx_strand_id
1 'polypeptide(L)' 'MAKRNENKETIEEKQYKGTARQCIKYVGQFLNIGDKFYIAEKDVEELKRYADIEEIEAAEVQGEGQEGE' A
#
# COMPACT_ATOMS: atom_id res chain seq x y z
N MET A 1 17.91 2.96 35.19
CA MET A 1 18.35 2.14 34.03
C MET A 1 17.26 2.17 32.98
N ALA A 2 17.64 2.59 31.77
CA ALA A 2 16.74 2.91 30.67
C ALA A 2 16.06 1.68 30.05
N LYS A 3 14.79 1.79 29.64
CA LYS A 3 14.25 1.05 28.49
C LYS A 3 13.24 1.93 27.71
N ARG A 4 13.82 2.58 26.70
CA ARG A 4 13.32 2.94 25.37
C ARG A 4 11.80 3.21 25.27
N ASN A 5 11.47 4.49 25.04
CA ASN A 5 10.26 4.85 24.32
C ASN A 5 10.27 4.09 22.99
N GLU A 6 9.44 3.06 22.88
CA GLU A 6 8.97 2.59 21.58
C GLU A 6 7.99 3.66 21.09
N ASN A 7 8.54 4.72 20.47
CA ASN A 7 7.78 5.49 19.49
C ASN A 7 7.47 4.51 18.36
N LYS A 8 6.42 3.70 18.55
CA LYS A 8 5.72 3.06 17.47
C LYS A 8 4.99 4.20 16.76
N GLU A 9 5.74 4.95 15.95
CA GLU A 9 5.15 5.76 14.90
C GLU A 9 4.39 4.77 14.05
N THR A 10 3.10 4.63 14.33
CA THR A 10 2.16 3.97 13.46
C THR A 10 2.12 4.86 12.22
N ILE A 11 3.08 4.65 11.32
CA ILE A 11 3.05 5.29 10.02
C ILE A 11 1.83 4.67 9.37
N GLU A 12 0.75 5.43 9.33
CA GLU A 12 -0.43 5.13 8.52
C GLU A 12 0.07 5.10 7.06
N GLU A 13 0.61 3.96 6.63
CA GLU A 13 1.11 3.78 5.28
C GLU A 13 -0.10 3.74 4.36
N LYS A 14 -0.44 4.89 3.77
CA LYS A 14 -1.44 4.99 2.72
C LYS A 14 -1.07 4.00 1.61
N GLN A 15 -1.96 3.06 1.33
CA GLN A 15 -1.76 2.10 0.27
C GLN A 15 -2.62 2.47 -0.92
N TYR A 16 -2.02 2.47 -2.11
CA TYR A 16 -2.74 2.72 -3.35
C TYR A 16 -2.88 1.41 -4.12
N LYS A 17 -4.10 1.06 -4.55
CA LYS A 17 -4.31 -0.03 -5.49
C LYS A 17 -4.63 0.52 -6.86
N GLY A 18 -3.88 0.06 -7.84
CA GLY A 18 -4.13 0.32 -9.25
C GLY A 18 -4.85 -0.84 -9.91
N THR A 19 -5.75 -0.54 -10.84
CA THR A 19 -6.25 -1.47 -11.86
C THR A 19 -5.75 -1.02 -13.22
N ALA A 20 -4.89 -1.81 -13.87
CA ALA A 20 -4.28 -1.43 -15.14
C ALA A 20 -5.34 -1.27 -16.25
N ARG A 21 -5.32 -0.14 -16.96
CA ARG A 21 -6.23 0.15 -18.08
C ARG A 21 -5.65 -0.24 -19.43
N GLN A 22 -4.35 -0.47 -19.47
CA GLN A 22 -3.58 -0.94 -20.62
C GLN A 22 -2.45 -1.83 -20.14
N CYS A 23 -1.83 -2.59 -21.06
CA CYS A 23 -0.67 -3.39 -20.72
C CYS A 23 0.51 -2.48 -20.34
N ILE A 24 0.96 -2.55 -19.09
CA ILE A 24 2.07 -1.75 -18.56
C ILE A 24 3.13 -2.64 -17.93
N LYS A 25 4.37 -2.18 -17.89
CA LYS A 25 5.44 -2.83 -17.14
C LYS A 25 5.73 -2.00 -15.90
N TYR A 26 5.47 -2.55 -14.72
CA TYR A 26 5.64 -1.88 -13.44
C TYR A 26 6.37 -2.80 -12.45
N VAL A 27 7.40 -2.28 -11.76
CA VAL A 27 8.28 -3.05 -10.86
C VAL A 27 8.84 -4.34 -11.51
N GLY A 28 9.16 -4.26 -12.81
CA GLY A 28 9.67 -5.41 -13.57
C GLY A 28 8.63 -6.46 -13.94
N GLN A 29 7.38 -6.32 -13.51
CA GLN A 29 6.26 -7.19 -13.87
C GLN A 29 5.44 -6.59 -15.03
N PHE A 30 4.92 -7.45 -15.90
CA PHE A 30 3.97 -7.05 -16.92
C PHE A 30 2.56 -7.20 -16.37
N LEU A 31 1.82 -6.10 -16.32
CA LEU A 31 0.44 -6.02 -15.89
C LEU A 31 -0.44 -5.90 -17.13
N ASN A 32 -1.45 -6.76 -17.24
CA ASN A 32 -2.43 -6.73 -18.32
C ASN A 32 -3.61 -5.83 -17.97
N ILE A 33 -4.44 -5.51 -18.96
CA ILE A 33 -5.68 -4.77 -18.75
C ILE A 33 -6.55 -5.52 -17.73
N GLY A 34 -6.95 -4.82 -16.67
CA GLY A 34 -7.75 -5.35 -15.57
C GLY A 34 -6.92 -5.93 -14.41
N ASP A 35 -5.60 -6.07 -14.56
CA ASP A 35 -4.75 -6.56 -13.47
C ASP A 35 -4.68 -5.53 -12.34
N LYS A 36 -4.85 -6.02 -11.11
CA LYS A 36 -4.77 -5.23 -9.88
C LYS A 36 -3.38 -5.31 -9.29
N PHE A 37 -2.84 -4.18 -8.86
CA PHE A 37 -1.48 -4.08 -8.32
C PHE A 37 -1.38 -2.99 -7.26
N TYR A 38 -0.37 -3.07 -6.40
CA TYR A 38 -0.09 -2.03 -5.41
C TYR A 38 0.82 -0.96 -6.01
N ILE A 39 0.52 0.29 -5.68
CA ILE A 39 1.21 1.47 -6.18
C ILE A 39 1.87 2.18 -4.99
N ALA A 40 3.13 2.59 -5.18
CA ALA A 40 3.79 3.46 -4.20
C ALA A 40 3.28 4.89 -4.40
N GLU A 41 3.07 5.65 -3.33
CA GLU A 41 2.54 7.03 -3.38
C GLU A 41 3.24 7.91 -4.43
N LYS A 42 4.57 7.82 -4.51
CA LYS A 42 5.40 8.56 -5.48
C LYS A 42 5.07 8.27 -6.94
N ASP A 43 4.56 7.08 -7.25
CA ASP A 43 4.30 6.59 -8.59
C ASP A 43 2.81 6.77 -8.97
N VAL A 44 1.94 7.16 -8.02
CA VAL A 44 0.50 7.37 -8.23
C VAL A 44 0.23 8.36 -9.36
N GLU A 45 0.90 9.51 -9.37
CA GLU A 45 0.66 10.54 -10.39
C GLU A 45 0.99 10.07 -11.81
N GLU A 46 2.06 9.28 -11.96
CA GLU A 46 2.43 8.71 -13.25
C GLU A 46 1.42 7.63 -13.67
N LEU A 47 1.06 6.74 -12.74
CA LEU A 47 0.20 5.59 -13.01
C LEU A 47 -1.27 5.97 -13.22
N LYS A 48 -1.75 7.13 -12.75
CA LYS A 48 -3.12 7.63 -13.04
C LYS A 48 -3.44 7.69 -14.54
N ARG A 49 -2.42 7.82 -15.39
CA ARG A 49 -2.58 7.86 -16.85
C ARG A 49 -2.82 6.48 -17.46
N TYR A 50 -2.42 5.43 -16.76
CA TYR A 50 -2.34 4.06 -17.30
C TYR A 50 -3.15 3.04 -16.49
N ALA A 51 -3.55 3.40 -15.27
CA ALA A 51 -4.31 2.59 -14.34
C ALA A 51 -5.35 3.47 -13.63
N ASP A 52 -6.46 2.84 -13.25
CA ASP A 52 -7.41 3.41 -12.32
C ASP A 52 -6.88 3.21 -10.90
N ILE A 53 -6.82 4.26 -10.07
CA ILE A 53 -6.18 4.19 -8.75
C ILE A 53 -7.20 4.43 -7.66
N GLU A 54 -7.28 3.48 -6.74
CA GLU A 54 -8.08 3.52 -5.52
C GLU A 54 -7.14 3.72 -4.32
N GLU A 55 -7.37 4.77 -3.53
CA GLU A 55 -6.70 4.96 -2.24
C GLU A 55 -7.35 4.06 -1.20
N ILE A 56 -6.52 3.31 -0.48
CA ILE A 56 -6.95 2.41 0.59
C ILE A 56 -6.31 2.94 1.85
N GLU A 57 -7.15 3.43 2.74
CA GLU A 57 -6.77 3.62 4.13
C GLU A 57 -6.42 2.23 4.68
N ALA A 58 -5.13 2.00 4.91
CA ALA A 58 -4.68 0.82 5.63
C ALA A 58 -5.20 0.98 7.06
N ALA A 59 -6.45 0.55 7.27
CA ALA A 59 -7.08 0.51 8.58
C ALA A 59 -6.09 -0.15 9.52
N GLU A 60 -5.73 0.59 10.55
CA GLU A 60 -4.76 0.25 11.57
C GLU A 60 -4.88 -1.24 11.91
N VAL A 61 -3.89 -2.05 11.54
CA VAL A 61 -3.69 -3.34 12.20
C VAL A 61 -3.17 -3.03 13.61
N GLN A 62 -4.08 -2.53 14.45
CA GLN A 62 -3.94 -2.61 15.89
C GLN A 62 -3.89 -4.11 16.19
N GLY A 63 -2.66 -4.60 16.41
CA GLY A 63 -2.47 -5.89 17.04
C GLY A 63 -3.03 -5.80 18.44
N GLU A 64 -4.31 -6.13 18.62
CA GLU A 64 -4.80 -6.57 19.91
C GLU A 64 -4.17 -7.95 20.15
N GLY A 65 -3.15 -7.93 21.00
CA GLY A 65 -2.41 -9.10 21.41
C GLY A 65 -3.34 -10.17 21.95
N GLN A 66 -3.00 -11.41 21.65
CA GLN A 66 -3.52 -12.59 22.32
C GLN A 66 -3.32 -12.45 23.83
N GLU A 67 -4.41 -12.35 24.57
CA GLU A 67 -4.43 -12.73 25.99
C GLU A 67 -4.93 -14.17 26.02
N GLY A 68 -3.98 -15.11 26.09
CA GLY A 68 -4.28 -16.51 26.39
C GLY A 68 -4.82 -16.61 27.82
N GLU A 69 -5.89 -17.38 27.99
CA GLU A 69 -6.36 -17.86 29.29
C GLU A 69 -5.45 -18.99 29.82
#